data_AF-A0A9Q1HCK2-F1
#
_entry.id   AF-A0A9Q1HCK2-F1
#
_cell.length_a   1.000
_cell.length_b   1.000
_cell.length_c   1.000
_cell.angle_alpha   90.00
_cell.angle_beta   90.00
_cell.angle_gamma   90.00
#
_symmetry.space_group_name_H-M   'P 1'
#
loop_
_entity.id
_entity.type
_entity.pdbx_description
1 polymer ?
#
loop_
_entity_poly.entity_id
_entity_poly.type
_entity_poly.pdbx_seq_one_letter_code
_entity_poly.pdbx_strand_id
1 'polypeptide(L)'
;MYSKPIDSHPYLLPTSCHPRHLFASIPYSQALRVIRNYSNADTTTYHLNELQTHFTNRGYHLSNVNQQIHRAKQIPRNELLAYKPKKKSIRIPLTVTYSPIFASLPRKLRKCSRHLQNSTELKSLFKNPPWWPSDVPAPPEISEEH
;
A
#
# COMPACT_ATOMS: atom_id res chain seq x y z
N MET A 1 6.36 9.70 20.94
CA MET A 1 6.13 8.34 21.48
C MET A 1 7.41 7.85 22.13
N TYR A 2 7.34 7.03 23.18
CA TYR A 2 8.52 6.32 23.69
C TYR A 2 8.79 5.11 22.79
N SER A 3 9.84 5.14 21.98
CA SER A 3 10.32 3.98 21.24
C SER A 3 11.23 3.17 22.15
N LYS A 4 10.95 1.88 22.30
CA LYS A 4 11.85 1.01 23.07
C LYS A 4 13.22 1.00 22.39
N PRO A 5 14.33 0.98 23.14
CA PRO A 5 15.68 0.93 22.57
C PRO A 5 15.95 -0.32 21.70
N ILE A 6 15.08 -1.35 21.77
CA ILE A 6 15.17 -2.60 20.99
C ILE A 6 14.12 -2.63 19.85
N ASP A 7 13.41 -1.53 19.60
CA ASP A 7 12.50 -1.48 18.45
C ASP A 7 13.31 -1.47 17.16
N SER A 8 13.44 -2.65 16.56
CA SER A 8 14.27 -2.86 15.37
C SER A 8 13.65 -2.30 14.09
N HIS A 9 12.43 -1.73 14.15
CA HIS A 9 11.71 -1.18 12.98
C HIS A 9 11.76 -2.14 11.77
N PRO A 10 11.09 -3.31 11.83
CA PRO A 10 11.27 -4.40 10.86
C PRO A 10 10.59 -4.09 9.51
N TYR A 11 11.11 -3.11 8.78
CA TYR A 11 10.69 -2.82 7.41
C TYR A 11 11.22 -3.88 6.45
N LEU A 12 10.47 -4.12 5.37
CA LEU A 12 10.90 -5.03 4.32
C LEU A 12 12.19 -4.54 3.67
N LEU A 13 13.05 -5.48 3.25
CA LEU A 13 14.24 -5.12 2.50
C LEU A 13 13.86 -4.80 1.04
N PRO A 14 14.35 -3.71 0.43
CA PRO A 14 14.04 -3.38 -0.97
C PRO A 14 14.42 -4.47 -1.99
N THR A 15 15.37 -5.34 -1.64
CA THR A 15 15.85 -6.46 -2.46
C THR A 15 15.07 -7.76 -2.24
N SER A 16 14.11 -7.79 -1.32
CA SER A 16 13.30 -8.98 -1.03
C SER A 16 12.29 -9.29 -2.14
N CYS A 17 11.82 -10.54 -2.20
CA CYS A 17 10.88 -11.02 -3.21
C CYS A 17 9.44 -10.55 -2.90
N HIS A 18 9.19 -9.25 -3.06
CA HIS A 18 7.90 -8.62 -2.84
C HIS A 18 7.51 -7.70 -4.02
N PRO A 19 6.21 -7.44 -4.21
CA PRO A 19 5.76 -6.53 -5.25
C PRO A 19 6.42 -5.15 -5.12
N ARG A 20 6.90 -4.61 -6.26
CA ARG A 20 7.63 -3.33 -6.30
C ARG A 20 6.85 -2.17 -5.65
N HIS A 21 5.53 -2.14 -5.84
CA HIS A 21 4.68 -1.09 -5.29
C HIS A 21 4.66 -1.07 -3.74
N LEU A 22 4.94 -2.20 -3.08
CA LEU A 22 4.99 -2.25 -1.61
C LEU A 22 6.12 -1.38 -1.06
N PHE A 23 7.25 -1.33 -1.75
CA PHE A 23 8.39 -0.52 -1.30
C PHE A 23 8.10 0.99 -1.36
N ALA A 24 7.15 1.42 -2.20
CA ALA A 24 6.64 2.79 -2.16
C ALA A 24 5.50 2.95 -1.13
N SER A 25 4.61 1.97 -1.01
CA SER A 25 3.45 2.09 -0.11
C SER A 25 3.83 2.04 1.38
N ILE A 26 4.88 1.31 1.75
CA ILE A 26 5.32 1.18 3.14
C ILE A 26 5.74 2.55 3.71
N PRO A 27 6.70 3.29 3.14
CA PRO A 27 7.06 4.63 3.63
C PRO A 27 5.87 5.59 3.66
N TYR A 28 5.04 5.59 2.62
CA TYR A 28 3.84 6.41 2.54
C TYR A 28 2.89 6.13 3.71
N SER A 29 2.57 4.86 3.95
CA SER A 29 1.65 4.45 5.00
C SER A 29 2.17 4.78 6.41
N GLN A 30 3.48 4.67 6.64
CA GLN A 30 4.08 5.05 7.92
C GLN A 30 4.08 6.56 8.13
N ALA A 31 4.37 7.34 7.09
CA ALA A 31 4.29 8.80 7.15
C ALA A 31 2.87 9.28 7.51
N LEU A 32 1.83 8.67 6.91
CA LEU A 32 0.44 8.97 7.27
C LEU A 32 0.14 8.66 8.75
N ARG A 33 0.69 7.58 9.30
CA ARG A 33 0.51 7.24 10.72
C ARG A 33 1.17 8.28 11.62
N VAL A 34 2.37 8.74 11.28
CA VAL A 34 3.06 9.82 12.01
C VAL A 34 2.19 11.08 12.01
N ILE A 35 1.75 11.55 10.84
CA ILE A 35 0.91 12.76 10.70
C ILE A 35 -0.41 12.61 11.47
N ARG A 36 -1.02 11.42 11.49
CA ARG A 36 -2.25 11.17 12.24
C ARG A 36 -2.02 11.28 13.76
N ASN A 37 -0.93 10.70 14.25
CA ASN A 37 -0.66 10.56 15.68
C ASN A 37 -0.26 11.88 16.35
N TYR A 38 0.50 12.73 15.67
CA TYR A 38 1.01 13.98 16.24
C TYR A 38 0.15 15.19 15.83
N SER A 39 -0.11 16.08 16.79
CA SER A 39 -0.85 17.32 16.56
C SER A 39 0.06 18.50 16.18
N ASN A 40 1.27 18.54 16.74
CA ASN A 40 2.17 19.67 16.59
C ASN A 40 3.02 19.50 15.33
N ALA A 41 3.22 20.58 14.58
CA ALA A 41 3.98 20.57 13.34
C ALA A 41 5.44 20.15 13.59
N ASP A 42 6.08 20.73 14.60
CA ASP A 42 7.49 20.48 14.91
C ASP A 42 7.74 19.01 15.28
N THR A 43 6.90 18.44 16.15
CA THR A 43 7.03 17.02 16.54
C THR A 43 6.75 16.09 15.36
N THR A 44 5.79 16.45 14.50
CA THR A 44 5.52 15.71 13.27
C THR A 44 6.73 15.72 12.35
N THR A 45 7.36 16.88 12.13
CA THR A 45 8.55 16.99 11.28
C THR A 45 9.73 16.21 11.84
N TYR A 46 9.97 16.28 13.15
CA TYR A 46 10.99 15.49 13.83
C TYR A 46 10.82 13.99 13.55
N HIS A 47 9.61 13.45 13.77
CA HIS A 47 9.34 12.03 13.57
C HIS A 47 9.34 11.61 12.08
N LEU A 48 9.01 12.51 11.16
CA LEU A 48 9.14 12.23 9.72
C LEU A 48 10.61 12.16 9.28
N ASN A 49 11.49 12.98 9.86
CA ASN A 49 12.94 12.93 9.60
C ASN A 49 13.56 11.66 10.20
N GLU A 50 13.15 11.28 11.41
CA GLU A 50 13.52 10.01 12.03
C GLU A 50 13.09 8.82 11.14
N LEU A 51 11.84 8.83 10.66
CA LEU A 51 11.30 7.82 9.75
C LEU A 51 12.11 7.72 8.44
N GLN A 52 12.46 8.86 7.84
CA GLN A 52 13.31 8.92 6.64
C GLN A 52 14.67 8.25 6.89
N THR A 53 15.28 8.54 8.03
CA THR A 53 16.58 7.97 8.44
C THR A 53 16.48 6.45 8.57
N HIS A 54 15.42 5.93 9.22
CA HIS A 54 15.22 4.49 9.35
C HIS A 54 15.09 3.78 7.99
N PHE A 55 14.32 4.34 7.05
CA PHE A 55 14.17 3.74 5.72
C PHE A 55 15.48 3.80 4.91
N THR A 56 16.21 4.91 5.00
CA THR A 56 17.50 5.08 4.31
C THR A 56 18.52 4.07 4.83
N ASN A 57 18.62 3.90 6.16
CA ASN A 57 19.49 2.91 6.79
C ASN A 57 19.11 1.45 6.43
N ARG A 58 17.83 1.20 6.12
CA ARG A 58 17.35 -0.11 5.64
C ARG A 58 17.68 -0.37 4.17
N GLY A 59 18.17 0.63 3.43
CA GLY A 59 18.56 0.53 2.02
C GLY A 59 17.51 1.04 1.02
N TYR A 60 16.47 1.74 1.48
CA TYR A 60 15.54 2.41 0.57
C TYR A 60 16.20 3.63 -0.06
N HIS A 61 15.92 3.90 -1.33
CA HIS A 61 16.39 5.12 -1.99
C HIS A 61 15.77 6.37 -1.36
N LEU A 62 16.62 7.31 -0.94
CA LEU A 62 16.21 8.54 -0.27
C LEU A 62 15.19 9.35 -1.08
N SER A 63 15.37 9.44 -2.41
CA SER A 63 14.45 10.14 -3.30
C SER A 63 13.02 9.57 -3.22
N ASN A 64 12.89 8.25 -3.28
CA ASN A 64 11.61 7.57 -3.19
C ASN A 64 10.96 7.80 -1.82
N VAL A 65 11.73 7.69 -0.73
CA VAL A 65 11.23 7.91 0.64
C VAL A 65 10.71 9.35 0.78
N ASN A 66 11.47 10.33 0.30
CA ASN A 66 11.10 11.75 0.35
C ASN A 66 9.84 12.04 -0.43
N GLN A 67 9.71 11.47 -1.64
CA GLN A 67 8.51 11.59 -2.44
C GLN A 67 7.28 11.05 -1.70
N GLN A 68 7.40 9.89 -1.04
CA GLN A 68 6.28 9.31 -0.29
C GLN A 68 5.93 10.11 0.96
N ILE A 69 6.93 10.64 1.69
CA ILE A 69 6.71 11.53 2.84
C ILE A 69 6.04 12.83 2.39
N HIS A 70 6.54 13.44 1.30
CA HIS A 70 5.96 14.65 0.73
C HIS A 70 4.49 14.43 0.36
N ARG A 71 4.21 13.34 -0.36
CA ARG A 71 2.85 12.95 -0.72
C ARG A 71 1.95 12.73 0.50
N ALA A 72 2.47 12.15 1.58
CA ALA A 72 1.71 11.97 2.81
C ALA A 72 1.41 13.31 3.51
N LYS A 73 2.34 14.27 3.48
CA LYS A 73 2.16 15.62 4.05
C LYS A 73 1.03 16.41 3.38
N GLN A 74 0.69 16.11 2.12
CA GLN A 74 -0.41 16.75 1.41
C GLN A 74 -1.79 16.40 1.98
N ILE A 75 -1.90 15.34 2.78
CA ILE A 75 -3.17 14.94 3.38
C ILE A 75 -3.30 15.59 4.77
N PRO A 76 -4.30 16.45 5.00
CA PRO A 76 -4.47 17.10 6.28
C PRO A 76 -4.85 16.09 7.36
N ARG A 77 -4.34 16.30 8.57
CA ARG A 77 -4.59 15.41 9.73
C ARG A 77 -6.08 15.18 9.98
N ASN A 78 -6.92 16.19 9.79
CA ASN A 78 -8.37 16.06 9.98
C ASN A 78 -8.97 14.97 9.08
N GLU A 79 -8.52 14.88 7.83
CA GLU A 79 -8.96 13.83 6.90
C GLU A 79 -8.47 12.43 7.32
N LEU A 80 -7.28 12.33 7.94
CA LEU A 80 -6.74 11.06 8.43
C LEU A 80 -7.44 10.54 9.68
N LEU A 81 -8.04 11.43 10.47
CA LEU A 81 -8.85 11.09 11.64
C LEU A 81 -10.29 10.77 11.28
N ALA A 82 -10.78 11.32 10.17
CA ALA A 82 -12.13 11.06 9.70
C ALA A 82 -12.36 9.57 9.43
N TYR A 83 -13.46 9.04 9.94
CA TYR A 83 -13.87 7.67 9.68
C TYR A 83 -14.33 7.53 8.21
N LYS A 84 -13.69 6.62 7.47
CA LYS A 84 -14.10 6.28 6.09
C LYS A 84 -14.88 4.96 6.11
N PRO A 85 -16.17 4.94 5.73
CA PRO A 85 -16.96 3.71 5.74
C PRO A 85 -16.37 2.71 4.74
N LYS A 86 -16.13 1.48 5.20
CA LYS A 86 -15.63 0.41 4.34
C LYS A 86 -16.73 -0.06 3.39
N LYS A 87 -16.47 -0.02 2.08
CA LYS A 87 -17.34 -0.64 1.08
C LYS A 87 -17.27 -2.16 1.23
N LYS A 88 -18.40 -2.81 1.50
CA LYS A 88 -18.49 -4.28 1.49
C LYS A 88 -18.34 -4.76 0.05
N SER A 89 -17.35 -5.59 -0.21
CA SER A 89 -17.18 -6.26 -1.50
C SER A 89 -17.84 -7.63 -1.45
N ILE A 90 -18.64 -7.96 -2.47
CA ILE A 90 -19.23 -9.30 -2.67
C ILE A 90 -18.22 -10.22 -3.39
N ARG A 91 -17.06 -9.69 -3.81
CA ARG A 91 -16.05 -10.48 -4.54
C ARG A 91 -15.34 -11.45 -3.61
N ILE A 92 -15.24 -12.70 -4.04
CA ILE A 92 -14.44 -13.72 -3.36
C ILE A 92 -12.96 -13.41 -3.60
N PRO A 93 -12.13 -13.28 -2.55
CA PRO A 93 -10.70 -13.03 -2.70
C PRO A 93 -9.98 -14.28 -3.18
N LEU A 94 -9.03 -14.10 -4.11
CA LEU A 94 -8.06 -15.13 -4.44
C LEU A 94 -6.72 -14.78 -3.78
N THR A 95 -6.27 -15.62 -2.85
CA THR A 95 -4.98 -15.45 -2.17
C THR A 95 -3.94 -16.38 -2.77
N VAL A 96 -2.80 -15.82 -3.19
CA VAL A 96 -1.68 -16.56 -3.77
C VAL A 96 -0.39 -15.96 -3.23
N THR A 97 0.60 -16.80 -2.95
CA THR A 97 1.95 -16.36 -2.59
C THR A 97 2.56 -15.58 -3.76
N TYR A 98 3.06 -14.37 -3.47
CA TYR A 98 3.72 -13.57 -4.50
C TYR A 98 4.97 -14.28 -5.01
N SER A 99 5.08 -14.37 -6.34
CA SER A 99 6.30 -14.77 -7.04
C SER A 99 6.37 -13.99 -8.35
N PRO A 100 7.56 -13.49 -8.75
CA PRO A 100 7.73 -12.77 -10.01
C PRO A 100 7.35 -13.64 -11.22
N ILE A 101 7.46 -14.97 -11.10
CA ILE A 101 7.06 -15.94 -12.12
C ILE A 101 5.55 -15.84 -12.43
N PHE A 102 4.75 -15.40 -11.45
CA PHE A 102 3.30 -15.24 -11.58
C PHE A 102 2.87 -13.86 -12.09
N ALA A 103 3.77 -13.06 -12.67
CA ALA A 103 3.40 -11.76 -13.27
C ALA A 103 2.30 -11.88 -14.34
N SER A 104 2.22 -13.02 -15.04
CA SER A 104 1.16 -13.29 -16.04
C SER A 104 -0.16 -13.83 -15.46
N LEU A 105 -0.18 -14.16 -14.17
CA LEU A 105 -1.33 -14.78 -13.50
C LEU A 105 -2.61 -13.95 -13.60
N PRO A 106 -2.62 -12.61 -13.42
CA PRO A 106 -3.84 -11.82 -13.57
C PRO A 106 -4.44 -11.91 -14.98
N ARG A 107 -3.60 -12.02 -16.01
CA ARG A 107 -4.04 -12.20 -17.40
C ARG A 107 -4.66 -13.58 -17.60
N LYS A 108 -4.03 -14.63 -17.06
CA LYS A 108 -4.55 -16.00 -17.11
C LYS A 108 -5.88 -16.12 -16.35
N LEU A 109 -5.99 -15.55 -15.16
CA LEU A 109 -7.21 -15.53 -14.36
C LEU A 109 -8.37 -14.85 -15.09
N ARG A 110 -8.12 -13.71 -15.74
CA ARG A 110 -9.13 -13.03 -16.58
C ARG A 110 -9.62 -13.90 -17.74
N LYS A 111 -8.73 -14.68 -18.37
CA LYS A 111 -9.12 -15.65 -19.42
C LYS A 111 -9.96 -16.79 -18.84
N CYS A 112 -9.56 -17.33 -17.68
CA CYS A 112 -10.29 -18.39 -17.00
C CYS A 112 -11.65 -17.92 -16.44
N SER A 113 -11.82 -16.63 -16.17
CA SER A 113 -13.08 -16.05 -15.68
C SER A 113 -14.28 -16.39 -16.57
N ARG A 114 -14.09 -16.56 -17.88
CA ARG A 114 -15.18 -16.97 -18.79
C ARG A 114 -15.70 -18.37 -18.45
N HIS A 115 -14.83 -19.30 -18.06
CA HIS A 115 -15.22 -20.65 -17.68
C HIS A 115 -16.02 -20.66 -16.38
N LEU A 116 -15.66 -19.81 -15.41
CA LEU A 116 -16.41 -19.64 -14.16
C LEU A 116 -17.85 -19.14 -14.42
N GLN A 117 -18.06 -18.37 -15.49
CA GLN A 117 -19.39 -17.86 -15.87
C GLN A 117 -20.23 -18.88 -16.65
N ASN A 118 -19.61 -19.93 -17.20
CA ASN A 118 -20.31 -20.92 -18.03
C ASN A 118 -21.09 -21.94 -17.19
N SER A 119 -20.61 -22.27 -15.98
CA SER A 119 -21.33 -23.16 -15.06
C SER A 119 -22.38 -22.40 -14.25
N THR A 120 -23.59 -22.93 -14.14
CA THR A 120 -24.70 -22.37 -13.37
C THR A 120 -24.36 -22.20 -11.88
N GLU A 121 -23.71 -23.20 -11.28
CA GLU A 121 -23.29 -23.17 -9.88
C GLU A 121 -22.25 -22.09 -9.60
N LEU A 122 -21.13 -22.06 -10.34
CA LEU A 122 -20.07 -21.09 -10.10
C LEU A 122 -20.47 -19.66 -10.50
N LYS A 123 -21.39 -19.48 -11.45
CA LYS A 123 -21.94 -18.16 -11.80
C LYS A 123 -22.70 -17.54 -10.63
N SER A 124 -23.39 -18.35 -9.83
CA SER A 124 -24.08 -17.88 -8.62
C SER A 124 -23.11 -17.38 -7.55
N LEU A 125 -21.95 -18.06 -7.41
CA LEU A 125 -20.91 -17.77 -6.44
C LEU A 125 -19.99 -16.62 -6.89
N PHE A 126 -19.57 -16.62 -8.15
CA PHE A 126 -18.67 -15.65 -8.76
C PHE A 126 -19.42 -14.69 -9.69
N LYS A 127 -20.37 -13.92 -9.13
CA LYS A 127 -21.07 -12.85 -9.88
C LYS A 127 -20.10 -11.83 -10.49
N ASN A 128 -18.95 -11.64 -9.85
CA ASN A 128 -17.84 -10.83 -10.30
C ASN A 128 -16.57 -11.70 -10.32
N PRO A 129 -15.57 -11.41 -11.16
CA PRO A 129 -14.30 -12.11 -11.11
C PRO A 129 -13.68 -11.99 -9.70
N PRO A 130 -12.93 -13.03 -9.25
CA PRO A 130 -12.25 -13.00 -7.98
C PRO A 130 -11.41 -11.73 -7.82
N TRP A 131 -11.42 -11.14 -6.64
CA TRP A 131 -10.64 -9.93 -6.39
C TRP A 131 -9.14 -10.28 -6.36
N TRP A 132 -8.34 -9.55 -7.15
CA TRP A 132 -6.89 -9.69 -7.19
C TRP A 132 -6.17 -8.43 -6.70
N PRO A 133 -5.10 -8.52 -5.87
CA PRO A 133 -4.42 -7.35 -5.30
C PRO A 133 -3.85 -6.36 -6.33
N SER A 134 -3.51 -6.81 -7.54
CA SER A 134 -3.02 -5.93 -8.62
C SER A 134 -4.12 -5.19 -9.37
N ASP A 135 -5.40 -5.46 -9.07
CA ASP A 135 -6.55 -4.72 -9.64
C ASP A 135 -6.83 -3.40 -8.88
N VAL A 136 -6.03 -3.09 -7.84
CA VAL A 136 -6.09 -1.79 -7.19
C VAL A 136 -5.48 -0.78 -8.16
N PRO A 137 -6.24 0.23 -8.65
CA PRO A 137 -5.66 1.28 -9.47
C PRO A 137 -4.52 1.91 -8.69
N ALA A 138 -3.39 2.15 -9.37
CA ALA A 138 -2.33 2.96 -8.79
C ALA A 138 -2.99 4.25 -8.24
N PRO A 139 -2.64 4.69 -7.02
CA PRO A 139 -3.16 5.96 -6.53
C PRO A 139 -2.92 7.03 -7.58
N PRO A 140 -3.89 7.92 -7.85
CA PRO A 140 -3.75 8.90 -8.92
C PRO A 140 -2.44 9.67 -8.74
N GLU A 141 -1.61 9.64 -9.79
CA GLU A 141 -0.48 10.56 -9.91
C GLU A 141 -1.09 11.96 -9.98
N ILE A 142 -0.82 12.77 -8.95
CA ILE A 142 -1.19 14.19 -8.96
C ILE A 142 -0.29 14.81 -10.01
N SER A 143 -0.85 15.13 -11.17
CA SER A 143 -0.20 15.90 -12.22
C SER A 143 0.15 17.26 -11.64
N GLU A 144 1.45 17.54 -11.52
CA GLU A 144 1.98 18.87 -11.22
C GLU A 144 1.66 19.77 -12.41
N GLU A 145 0.61 20.59 -12.28
CA GLU A 145 0.42 21.75 -13.16
C GLU A 145 1.54 22.75 -12.87
N HIS A 146 2.26 23.10 -13.93
CA HIS A 146 3.31 24.12 -13.99
C HIS A 146 2.71 25.53 -13.93
#